data_AF-A0AAI8L1T3-F1
#
_entry.id   AF-A0AAI8L1T3-F1
#
_cell.length_a   1.000
_cell.length_b   1.000
_cell.length_c   1.000
_cell.angle_alpha   90.00
_cell.angle_beta   90.00
_cell.angle_gamma   90.00
#
_symmetry.space_group_name_H-M   'P 1'
#
loop_
_entity.id
_entity.type
_entity.pdbx_description
1 polymer ?
#
loop_
_entity_poly.entity_id
_entity_poly.type
_entity_poly.pdbx_seq_one_letter_code
_entity_poly.pdbx_strand_id
1 'polypeptide(L)'
;MGTQSAMSSEAAQLPIVLEAVDESVATALAVGLAMPDRPVIDATTRDLVSHLRALMAEDLGFDEDPAVQALFREGYRVLDLTRRPTAESTHFGAYQYMREVGLLARRFADVYRETQEQDTADG
;
A
#
# COMPACT_ATOMS: atom_id res chain seq x y z
N MET A 1 -1.47 -45.55 -2.17
CA MET A 1 -2.45 -45.10 -3.18
C MET A 1 -3.71 -44.68 -2.44
N GLY A 2 -4.18 -43.46 -2.68
CA GLY A 2 -5.34 -42.86 -2.01
C GLY A 2 -5.14 -41.34 -1.90
N THR A 3 -5.50 -40.64 -2.97
CA THR A 3 -5.54 -39.19 -3.12
C THR A 3 -6.68 -38.54 -2.33
N GLN A 4 -6.50 -37.25 -2.02
CA GLN A 4 -7.48 -36.18 -1.68
C GLN A 4 -7.17 -35.53 -0.32
N SER A 5 -7.19 -34.21 -0.15
CA SER A 5 -7.61 -33.11 -1.03
C SER A 5 -6.81 -31.87 -0.69
N ALA A 6 -6.50 -31.10 -1.72
CA ALA A 6 -6.12 -29.71 -1.60
C ALA A 6 -7.21 -28.95 -0.83
N MET A 7 -6.87 -28.49 0.37
CA MET A 7 -7.41 -27.23 0.85
C MET A 7 -6.30 -26.21 0.65
N SER A 8 -6.13 -25.78 -0.61
CA SER A 8 -5.71 -24.40 -0.83
C SER A 8 -6.73 -23.58 -0.07
N SER A 9 -6.31 -23.03 1.06
CA SER A 9 -7.05 -21.97 1.70
C SER A 9 -6.89 -20.79 0.75
N GLU A 10 -7.73 -20.76 -0.28
CA GLU A 10 -8.08 -19.53 -0.98
C GLU A 10 -8.77 -18.70 0.09
N ALA A 11 -7.94 -18.04 0.92
CA ALA A 11 -8.38 -16.90 1.67
C ALA A 11 -8.96 -16.02 0.57
N ALA A 12 -10.29 -15.95 0.50
CA ALA A 12 -10.97 -14.98 -0.32
C ALA A 12 -10.37 -13.64 0.09
N GLN A 13 -9.36 -13.21 -0.67
CA GLN A 13 -8.73 -11.92 -0.53
C GLN A 13 -9.87 -10.99 -0.92
N LEU A 14 -10.53 -10.46 0.11
CA LEU A 14 -11.57 -9.47 -0.09
C LEU A 14 -10.95 -8.40 -0.98
N PRO A 15 -11.64 -8.02 -2.08
CA PRO A 15 -11.08 -7.07 -3.02
C PRO A 15 -10.66 -5.81 -2.27
N ILE A 16 -9.52 -5.24 -2.67
CA ILE A 16 -8.98 -4.05 -2.05
C ILE A 16 -10.03 -2.94 -2.14
N VAL A 17 -10.45 -2.42 -0.98
CA VAL A 17 -11.41 -1.34 -0.91
C VAL A 17 -10.70 -0.03 -1.26
N LEU A 18 -10.63 0.30 -2.54
CA LEU A 18 -9.90 1.47 -3.05
C LEU A 18 -10.34 2.78 -2.41
N GLU A 19 -11.61 2.92 -2.03
CA GLU A 19 -12.12 4.10 -1.31
C GLU A 19 -11.36 4.33 0.02
N ALA A 20 -11.08 3.26 0.77
CA ALA A 20 -10.34 3.36 2.03
C ALA A 20 -8.86 3.70 1.81
N VAL A 21 -8.28 3.21 0.71
CA VAL A 21 -6.93 3.59 0.27
C VAL A 21 -6.89 5.08 -0.04
N ASP A 22 -7.85 5.56 -0.84
CA ASP A 22 -7.93 6.96 -1.25
C ASP A 22 -8.16 7.90 -0.08
N GLU A 23 -9.00 7.54 0.90
CA GLU A 23 -9.20 8.33 2.13
C GLU A 23 -7.90 8.46 2.94
N SER A 24 -7.16 7.35 3.10
CA SER A 24 -5.88 7.35 3.81
C SER A 24 -4.82 8.18 3.06
N VAL A 25 -4.77 8.05 1.74
CA VAL A 25 -3.87 8.84 0.87
C VAL A 25 -4.23 10.32 0.92
N ALA A 26 -5.51 10.67 0.85
CA ALA A 26 -5.99 12.04 0.94
C ALA A 26 -5.60 12.67 2.29
N THR A 27 -5.79 11.94 3.39
CA THR A 27 -5.35 12.36 4.73
C THR A 27 -3.84 12.60 4.77
N ALA A 28 -3.04 11.69 4.19
CA ALA A 28 -1.58 11.80 4.21
C ALA A 28 -1.04 12.96 3.37
N LEU A 29 -1.67 13.21 2.22
CA LEU A 29 -1.19 14.17 1.23
C LEU A 29 -1.89 15.52 1.31
N ALA A 30 -2.86 15.68 2.21
CA ALA A 30 -3.58 16.92 2.44
C ALA A 30 -2.62 18.11 2.64
N VAL A 31 -2.93 19.21 1.97
CA VAL A 31 -2.22 20.47 2.17
C VAL A 31 -2.82 21.17 3.39
N GLY A 32 -2.15 21.06 4.53
CA GLY A 32 -2.55 21.68 5.79
C GLY A 32 -1.74 22.94 6.14
N LEU A 33 -2.35 23.85 6.90
CA LEU A 33 -1.66 25.01 7.50
C LEU A 33 -0.69 24.62 8.62
N ALA A 34 -0.86 23.42 9.20
CA ALA A 34 -0.01 22.83 10.22
C ALA A 34 0.10 21.32 10.01
N MET A 35 1.15 20.71 10.57
CA MET A 35 1.27 19.25 10.60
C MET A 35 0.19 18.66 11.53
N PRO A 36 -0.39 17.48 11.18
CA PRO A 36 -1.30 16.78 12.06
C PRO A 36 -0.62 16.36 13.37
N ASP A 37 -1.41 16.08 14.40
CA ASP A 37 -0.89 15.56 15.66
C ASP A 37 -0.25 14.17 15.51
N ARG A 38 0.70 13.85 16.38
CA ARG A 38 1.44 12.58 16.30
C ARG A 38 0.54 11.33 16.30
N PRO A 39 -0.54 11.23 17.11
CA PRO A 39 -1.45 10.09 17.05
C PRO A 39 -2.15 9.92 15.70
N VAL A 40 -2.49 11.02 15.03
CA VAL A 40 -3.11 10.99 13.69
C VAL A 40 -2.10 10.50 12.66
N ILE A 41 -0.86 10.99 12.75
CA ILE A 41 0.24 10.53 11.88
C ILE A 41 0.48 9.03 12.03
N ASP A 42 0.59 8.54 13.26
CA ASP A 42 0.90 7.13 13.53
C ASP A 42 -0.27 6.21 13.10
N ALA A 43 -1.52 6.62 13.33
CA ALA A 43 -2.70 5.88 12.89
C ALA A 43 -2.77 5.82 11.35
N THR A 44 -2.71 6.97 10.68
CA THR A 44 -2.74 7.06 9.20
C THR A 44 -1.59 6.27 8.59
N THR A 45 -0.38 6.32 9.17
CA THR A 45 0.77 5.53 8.71
C THR A 45 0.50 4.03 8.79
N ARG A 46 -0.10 3.54 9.87
CA ARG A 46 -0.43 2.12 10.02
C ARG A 46 -1.44 1.66 8.97
N ASP A 47 -2.44 2.48 8.70
CA ASP A 47 -3.50 2.16 7.75
C ASP A 47 -2.93 2.15 6.32
N LEU A 48 -2.14 3.17 5.95
CA LEU A 48 -1.41 3.22 4.69
C LEU A 48 -0.45 2.04 4.49
N VAL A 49 0.30 1.65 5.52
CA VAL A 49 1.20 0.48 5.45
C VAL A 49 0.40 -0.81 5.22
N SER A 50 -0.78 -0.92 5.81
CA SER A 50 -1.66 -2.07 5.61
C SER A 50 -2.22 -2.10 4.19
N HIS A 51 -2.69 -0.96 3.67
CA HIS A 51 -3.13 -0.81 2.28
C HIS A 51 -2.02 -1.11 1.28
N LEU A 52 -0.83 -0.56 1.49
CA LEU A 52 0.33 -0.78 0.63
C LEU A 52 0.71 -2.27 0.58
N ARG A 53 0.70 -2.98 1.70
CA ARG A 53 0.96 -4.42 1.74
C ARG A 53 -0.10 -5.23 1.00
N ALA A 54 -1.37 -4.85 1.11
CA ALA A 54 -2.44 -5.48 0.37
C ALA A 54 -2.24 -5.27 -1.15
N LEU A 55 -2.01 -4.04 -1.59
CA LEU A 55 -1.75 -3.71 -3.00
C LEU A 55 -0.53 -4.45 -3.55
N MET A 56 0.55 -4.54 -2.79
CA MET A 56 1.76 -5.28 -3.17
C MET A 56 1.57 -6.81 -3.21
N ALA A 57 0.48 -7.33 -2.63
CA ALA A 57 0.18 -8.77 -2.68
C ALA A 57 -0.63 -9.15 -3.93
N GLU A 58 -1.17 -8.16 -4.65
CA GLU A 58 -1.89 -8.37 -5.91
C GLU A 58 -0.93 -8.65 -7.06
N ASP A 59 -1.43 -9.34 -8.09
CA ASP A 59 -0.70 -9.53 -9.33
C ASP A 59 -0.80 -8.26 -10.19
N LEU A 60 0.20 -7.41 -10.08
CA LEU A 60 0.27 -6.12 -10.77
C LEU A 60 1.15 -6.16 -12.03
N GLY A 61 1.45 -7.34 -12.58
CA GLY A 61 2.36 -7.46 -13.71
C GLY A 61 3.83 -7.19 -13.33
N PHE A 62 4.23 -7.54 -12.11
CA PHE A 62 5.61 -7.34 -11.62
C PHE A 62 6.65 -8.00 -12.54
N ASP A 63 6.35 -9.18 -13.10
CA ASP A 63 7.30 -9.88 -13.97
C ASP A 63 7.36 -9.30 -15.40
N GLU A 64 6.41 -8.43 -15.77
CA GLU A 64 6.19 -7.98 -17.14
C GLU A 64 6.59 -6.51 -17.35
N ASP A 65 6.37 -5.63 -16.37
CA ASP A 65 6.67 -4.21 -16.46
C ASP A 65 7.86 -3.79 -15.56
N PRO A 66 9.00 -3.36 -16.13
CA PRO A 66 10.12 -2.82 -15.37
C PRO A 66 9.79 -1.60 -14.48
N ALA A 67 8.77 -0.80 -14.84
CA ALA A 67 8.29 0.31 -14.03
C ALA A 67 7.60 -0.19 -12.76
N VAL A 68 6.76 -1.24 -12.88
CA VAL A 68 6.15 -1.93 -11.74
C VAL A 68 7.24 -2.58 -10.87
N GLN A 69 8.26 -3.19 -11.46
CA GLN A 69 9.40 -3.71 -10.68
C GLN A 69 10.10 -2.64 -9.86
N ALA A 70 10.35 -1.46 -10.44
CA ALA A 70 10.94 -0.34 -9.74
C ALA A 70 10.04 0.14 -8.58
N LEU A 71 8.73 0.17 -8.80
CA LEU A 71 7.73 0.53 -7.79
C LEU A 71 7.73 -0.46 -6.61
N PHE A 72 7.80 -1.77 -6.87
CA PHE A 72 7.92 -2.80 -5.83
C PHE A 72 9.23 -2.69 -5.05
N ARG A 73 10.36 -2.42 -5.70
CA ARG A 73 11.63 -2.18 -5.00
C ARG A 73 11.53 -0.97 -4.06
N GLU A 74 10.85 0.09 -4.48
CA GLU A 74 10.57 1.24 -3.64
C GLU A 74 9.64 0.86 -2.46
N GLY A 75 8.60 0.06 -2.73
CA GLY A 75 7.71 -0.56 -1.74
C GLY A 75 8.47 -1.27 -0.63
N TYR A 76 9.31 -2.23 -0.99
CA TYR A 76 10.13 -2.98 -0.03
C TYR A 76 11.07 -2.07 0.75
N ARG A 77 11.67 -1.07 0.10
CA ARG A 77 12.56 -0.11 0.76
C ARG A 77 11.83 0.75 1.80
N VAL A 78 10.62 1.22 1.52
CA VAL A 78 9.83 2.05 2.43
C VAL A 78 9.28 1.22 3.61
N LEU A 79 8.92 -0.04 3.35
CA LEU A 79 8.41 -0.97 4.36
C LEU A 79 9.50 -1.62 5.22
N ASP A 80 10.78 -1.38 4.91
CA ASP A 80 11.90 -1.86 5.71
C ASP A 80 11.75 -1.39 7.17
N LEU A 81 11.86 -2.35 8.10
CA LEU A 81 11.69 -2.11 9.53
C LEU A 81 12.64 -1.04 10.08
N THR A 82 13.82 -0.88 9.48
CA THR A 82 14.80 0.13 9.87
C THR A 82 14.37 1.57 9.54
N ARG A 83 13.42 1.75 8.62
CA ARG A 83 12.91 3.06 8.20
C ARG A 83 11.61 3.43 8.91
N ARG A 84 10.96 2.49 9.58
CA ARG A 84 9.70 2.72 10.29
C ARG A 84 9.91 3.69 11.46
N PRO A 85 9.09 4.75 11.57
CA PRO A 85 9.12 5.62 12.73
C PRO A 85 8.89 4.85 14.04
N THR A 86 9.68 5.16 15.04
CA THR A 86 9.55 4.66 16.41
C THR A 86 9.00 5.75 17.33
N ALA A 87 8.77 5.41 18.60
CA ALA A 87 8.40 6.38 19.63
C ALA A 87 9.46 7.50 19.81
N GLU A 88 10.72 7.23 19.45
CA GLU A 88 11.82 8.20 19.51
C GLU A 88 11.97 9.04 18.24
N SER A 89 11.28 8.68 17.15
CA SER A 89 11.32 9.46 15.92
C SER A 89 10.70 10.84 16.13
N THR A 90 11.31 11.86 15.51
CA THR A 90 10.77 13.23 15.56
C THR A 90 9.38 13.30 14.94
N HIS A 91 8.55 14.25 15.41
CA HIS A 91 7.22 14.49 14.84
C HIS A 91 7.27 14.70 13.33
N PHE A 92 8.21 15.52 12.87
CA PHE A 92 8.45 15.76 11.44
C PHE A 92 8.90 14.51 10.69
N GLY A 93 9.79 13.69 11.27
CA GLY A 93 10.24 12.45 10.64
C GLY A 93 9.11 11.43 10.46
N ALA A 94 8.25 11.28 11.47
CA ALA A 94 7.05 10.45 11.35
C ALA A 94 6.06 10.99 10.31
N TYR A 95 5.87 12.32 10.27
CA TYR A 95 5.04 12.96 9.26
C TYR A 95 5.59 12.74 7.83
N GLN A 96 6.89 12.91 7.62
CA GLN A 96 7.50 12.67 6.31
C GLN A 96 7.36 11.22 5.86
N TYR A 97 7.57 10.26 6.77
CA TYR A 97 7.38 8.84 6.48
C TYR A 97 5.92 8.55 6.08
N MET A 98 4.94 9.08 6.81
CA MET A 98 3.52 8.95 6.45
C MET A 98 3.24 9.43 5.02
N ARG A 99 3.82 10.57 4.61
CA ARG A 99 3.64 11.10 3.25
C ARG A 99 4.35 10.25 2.20
N GLU A 100 5.53 9.72 2.49
CA GLU A 100 6.26 8.82 1.59
C GLU A 100 5.45 7.53 1.34
N VAL A 101 4.92 6.92 2.39
CA VAL A 101 4.02 5.76 2.26
C VAL A 101 2.74 6.14 1.50
N GLY A 102 2.16 7.30 1.78
CA GLY A 102 0.96 7.79 1.08
C GLY A 102 1.15 7.98 -0.42
N LEU A 103 2.28 8.56 -0.84
CA LEU A 103 2.64 8.70 -2.26
C LEU A 103 2.83 7.35 -2.95
N LEU A 104 3.38 6.37 -2.22
CA LEU A 104 3.62 5.04 -2.75
C LEU A 104 2.31 4.25 -2.86
N ALA A 105 1.48 4.26 -1.82
CA ALA A 105 0.16 3.64 -1.83
C ALA A 105 -0.71 4.18 -2.98
N ARG A 106 -0.66 5.49 -3.25
CA ARG A 106 -1.34 6.09 -4.41
C ARG A 106 -0.88 5.49 -5.73
N ARG A 107 0.45 5.41 -5.96
CA ARG A 107 1.01 4.84 -7.20
C ARG A 107 0.62 3.38 -7.39
N PHE A 108 0.65 2.59 -6.32
CA PHE A 108 0.17 1.20 -6.35
C PHE A 108 -1.32 1.10 -6.64
N ALA A 109 -2.15 1.98 -6.05
CA ALA A 109 -3.58 2.02 -6.32
C ALA A 109 -3.89 2.40 -7.77
N ASP A 110 -3.10 3.30 -8.38
CA ASP A 110 -3.24 3.66 -9.79
C ASP A 110 -2.95 2.45 -10.70
N VAL A 111 -1.86 1.70 -10.46
CA VAL A 111 -1.54 0.46 -11.21
C VAL A 111 -2.61 -0.62 -10.99
N TYR A 112 -3.11 -0.76 -9.76
CA TYR A 112 -4.21 -1.70 -9.47
C TYR A 112 -5.49 -1.34 -10.22
N ARG A 113 -5.83 -0.06 -10.38
CA ARG A 113 -7.00 0.34 -11.19
C ARG A 113 -6.81 -0.02 -12.66
N GLU A 114 -5.63 0.27 -13.21
CA GLU A 114 -5.30 -0.02 -14.61
C GLU A 114 -5.40 -1.53 -14.92
N THR A 115 -4.94 -2.38 -14.01
CA THR A 115 -5.05 -3.85 -14.16
C THR A 115 -6.51 -4.33 -14.10
N GLN A 116 -7.34 -3.78 -13.19
CA GLN A 116 -8.77 -4.12 -13.13
C GLN A 116 -9.55 -3.67 -14.38
N GLU A 117 -9.16 -2.55 -14.99
CA GLU A 117 -9.76 -2.06 -16.25
C GLU A 117 -9.43 -2.98 -17.43
N GLN A 118 -8.21 -3.54 -17.46
CA GLN A 118 -7.77 -4.49 -18.50
C GLN A 118 -8.49 -5.84 -18.40
N ASP A 119 -8.62 -6.38 -17.19
CA ASP A 119 -9.37 -7.63 -16.95
C ASP A 119 -10.85 -7.51 -17.34
N THR A 120 -11.45 -6.32 -17.17
CA THR A 120 -12.85 -6.07 -17.57
C THR A 120 -13.01 -5.91 -19.08
N ALA A 121 -11.96 -5.51 -19.80
CA ALA A 121 -11.99 -5.27 -21.24
C ALA A 121 -11.75 -6.53 -22.10
N ASP A 122 -11.10 -7.55 -21.54
CA ASP A 122 -10.74 -8.80 -22.22
C ASP A 122 -11.71 -9.97 -21.92
N GLY A 123 -12.80 -9.71 -21.17
CA GLY A 123 -13.89 -10.65 -20.84
C GLY A 123 -15.19 -10.39 -21.58
#